data_AF-A0A943KGX4-F1
#
_entry.id   AF-A0A943KGX4-F1
#
_cell.length_a   1.000
_cell.length_b   1.000
_cell.length_c   1.000
_cell.angle_alpha   90.00
_cell.angle_beta   90.00
_cell.angle_gamma   90.00
#
_symmetry.space_group_name_H-M   'P 1'
#
loop_
_entity.id
_entity.type
_entity.pdbx_description
1 polymer ?
#
loop_
_entity_poly.entity_id
_entity_poly.type
_entity_poly.pdbx_seq_one_letter_code
_entity_poly.pdbx_strand_id
1 'polypeptide(L)' 'MYIFFVPHKYPVEVVVLCPDVETIKGRERYREKTGYSGFTVETLYDTFMQTTPRIGFWLDNS' A
#
# COMPACT_ATOMS: atom_id res chain seq x y z
N MET A 1 -14.47 -2.56 8.31
CA MET A 1 -14.05 -2.25 6.92
C MET A 1 -14.61 -0.88 6.59
N TYR A 2 -13.78 0.18 6.58
CA TYR A 2 -14.25 1.53 6.26
C TYR A 2 -14.27 1.68 4.74
N ILE A 3 -15.46 1.67 4.16
CA ILE A 3 -15.66 1.99 2.75
C ILE A 3 -15.81 3.51 2.68
N PHE A 4 -14.78 4.20 2.18
CA PHE A 4 -14.87 5.63 1.91
C PHE A 4 -15.66 5.82 0.61
N PHE A 5 -16.89 6.30 0.73
CA PHE A 5 -17.71 6.69 -0.41
C PHE A 5 -17.39 8.15 -0.73
N VAL A 6 -16.56 8.40 -1.74
CA VAL A 6 -16.33 9.77 -2.22
C VAL A 6 -17.52 10.16 -3.11
N PRO A 7 -18.27 11.23 -2.78
CA PRO A 7 -19.37 11.69 -3.61
C PRO A 7 -18.86 12.00 -5.03
N HIS A 8 -19.56 11.55 -6.07
CA HIS A 8 -19.19 11.68 -7.49
C HIS A 8 -19.09 13.14 -8.01
N LYS A 9 -19.14 14.14 -7.13
CA LYS A 9 -19.11 15.56 -7.47
C LYS A 9 -17.70 16.11 -7.70
N TYR A 10 -16.66 15.35 -7.38
CA TYR A 10 -15.27 15.78 -7.52
C TYR A 10 -14.44 14.73 -8.26
N PRO A 11 -13.49 15.15 -9.12
CA PRO A 11 -12.54 14.23 -9.72
C PRO A 11 -11.71 13.56 -8.62
N VAL A 12 -11.45 12.27 -8.78
CA VAL A 12 -10.64 11.47 -7.85
C VAL A 12 -9.43 10.97 -8.60
N GLU A 13 -8.25 11.17 -8.00
CA GLU A 13 -6.97 10.72 -8.54
C GLU A 13 -6.43 9.57 -7.71
N VAL A 14 -5.80 8.58 -8.36
CA VAL A 14 -5.14 7.46 -7.69
C VAL A 14 -3.72 7.87 -7.30
N VAL A 15 -3.41 7.80 -6.02
CA VAL A 15 -2.04 7.98 -5.50
C VAL A 15 -1.63 6.73 -4.75
N VAL A 16 -0.50 6.14 -5.16
CA VAL A 16 0.09 4.95 -4.56
C VAL A 16 1.40 5.35 -3.89
N LEU A 17 1.50 5.10 -2.59
CA LEU A 17 2.77 5.18 -1.86
C LEU A 17 3.51 3.86 -2.03
N CYS A 18 4.67 3.90 -2.66
CA CYS A 18 5.46 2.74 -3.03
C CYS A 18 6.88 2.85 -2.43
N PRO A 19 7.02 2.81 -1.08
CA PRO A 19 8.33 2.76 -0.45
C PRO A 19 9.02 1.41 -0.72
N ASP A 20 10.33 1.36 -0.50
CA ASP A 20 11.08 0.12 -0.62
C ASP A 20 10.71 -0.88 0.50
N VAL A 21 11.00 -2.16 0.24
CA VAL A 21 10.61 -3.26 1.13
C VAL A 21 11.26 -3.18 2.52
N GLU A 22 12.47 -2.64 2.64
CA GLU A 22 13.16 -2.48 3.93
C GLU A 22 12.51 -1.37 4.76
N THR A 23 12.11 -0.27 4.12
CA THR A 23 11.31 0.77 4.77
C THR A 23 9.98 0.21 5.29
N ILE A 24 9.29 -0.63 4.50
CA ILE A 24 8.05 -1.28 4.95
C ILE A 24 8.30 -2.17 6.16
N LYS A 25 9.34 -3.01 6.14
CA LYS A 25 9.70 -3.87 7.28
C LYS A 25 9.99 -3.06 8.54
N GLY A 26 10.71 -1.94 8.39
CA GLY A 26 10.98 -1.01 9.48
C GLY A 26 9.68 -0.52 10.11
N ARG A 27 8.77 0.01 9.29
CA ARG A 27 7.47 0.53 9.74
C ARG A 27 6.60 -0.56 10.38
N GLU A 28 6.56 -1.76 9.81
CA GLU A 28 5.80 -2.88 10.36
C GLU A 28 6.33 -3.35 11.70
N ARG A 29 7.65 -3.32 11.94
CA ARG A 29 8.24 -3.67 13.25
C ARG A 29 7.75 -2.76 14.38
N TYR A 30 7.53 -1.48 14.09
CA TYR A 30 7.05 -0.50 15.08
C TYR A 30 5.53 -0.44 15.18
N ARG A 31 4.81 -1.21 14.37
CA ARG A 31 3.36 -1.18 14.31
C ARG A 31 2.76 -2.05 15.40
N GLU A 32 1.94 -1.45 16.27
CA GLU A 32 1.23 -2.16 17.35
C GLU A 32 0.12 -3.12 16.85
N LYS A 33 -0.18 -3.11 15.55
CA LYS A 33 -1.25 -3.91 14.93
C LYS A 33 -0.66 -5.08 14.16
N THR A 34 -1.12 -6.28 14.47
CA THR A 34 -0.87 -7.48 13.67
C THR A 34 -1.95 -7.60 12.59
N GLY A 35 -1.62 -7.17 11.37
CA GLY A 35 -2.54 -7.21 10.22
C GLY A 35 -2.17 -8.27 9.17
N TYR A 36 -0.92 -8.71 9.16
CA TYR A 36 -0.35 -9.59 8.14
C TYR A 36 -0.08 -10.97 8.72
N SER A 37 -1.15 -11.69 9.07
CA SER A 37 -1.06 -13.11 9.43
C SER A 37 -1.25 -13.95 8.18
N GLY A 38 -0.28 -14.84 7.88
CA GLY A 38 -0.34 -15.76 6.74
C GLY A 38 0.52 -15.40 5.53
N PHE A 39 1.23 -14.27 5.54
CA PHE A 39 2.20 -13.91 4.49
C PHE A 39 3.30 -13.00 5.06
N THR A 40 4.48 -13.05 4.44
CA THR A 40 5.59 -12.14 4.78
C THR A 40 5.42 -10.79 4.09
N VAL A 41 6.13 -9.77 4.59
CA VAL A 41 6.14 -8.42 3.99
C VAL A 41 6.64 -8.47 2.55
N GLU A 42 7.65 -9.29 2.29
CA GLU A 42 8.26 -9.48 0.97
C GLU A 42 7.28 -10.11 -0.01
N THR A 43 6.60 -11.21 0.37
CA THR A 43 5.64 -11.87 -0.52
C THR A 43 4.48 -10.94 -0.88
N LEU A 44 4.03 -10.12 0.08
CA LEU A 44 3.00 -9.11 -0.19
C LEU A 44 3.52 -8.04 -1.15
N TYR A 45 4.73 -7.54 -0.93
CA TYR A 45 5.37 -6.53 -1.78
C TYR A 45 5.54 -7.04 -3.21
N ASP A 46 6.10 -8.23 -3.39
CA ASP A 46 6.33 -8.83 -4.71
C ASP A 46 5.01 -9.06 -5.45
N THR A 47 4.00 -9.60 -4.76
CA THR A 47 2.67 -9.80 -5.36
C THR A 47 2.07 -8.46 -5.75
N PHE A 48 2.11 -7.46 -4.87
CA PHE A 48 1.59 -6.13 -5.14
C PHE A 48 2.23 -5.51 -6.38
N MET A 49 3.56 -5.59 -6.51
CA MET A 49 4.29 -5.04 -7.64
C MET A 49 4.03 -5.79 -8.95
N GLN A 50 3.77 -7.10 -8.89
CA GLN A 50 3.47 -7.91 -10.07
C GLN A 50 2.02 -7.77 -10.54
N THR A 51 1.06 -7.68 -9.63
CA THR A 51 -0.36 -7.78 -9.96
C THR A 51 -1.08 -6.45 -10.03
N THR A 52 -0.51 -5.37 -9.46
CA THR A 52 -1.18 -4.06 -9.42
C THR A 52 -0.80 -3.23 -10.64
N PRO A 53 -1.77 -2.87 -11.51
CA PRO A 53 -1.50 -1.99 -12.63
C PRO A 53 -1.01 -0.62 -12.13
N ARG A 54 0.06 -0.10 -12.74
CA ARG A 54 0.59 1.24 -12.42
C ARG A 54 -0.26 2.34 -13.06
N ILE A 55 -1.39 2.64 -12.42
CA ILE A 55 -2.28 3.76 -12.77
C ILE A 55 -2.07 4.93 -11.81
N GLY A 56 -2.32 6.16 -12.28
CA GLY A 56 -2.20 7.36 -11.45
C GLY A 56 -0.76 7.68 -11.04
N PHE A 57 -0.59 8.29 -9.87
CA PHE A 57 0.70 8.76 -9.38
C PHE A 57 1.31 7.77 -8.38
N TRP A 58 2.53 7.32 -8.65
CA TRP A 58 3.29 6.41 -7.80
C TRP A 58 4.43 7.17 -7.15
N LEU A 59 4.36 7.34 -5.84
CA LEU A 59 5.32 8.11 -5.06
C LEU A 59 6.21 7.15 -4.26
N ASP A 60 7.51 7.23 -4.51
CA ASP A 60 8.51 6.66 -3.61
C ASP A 60 8.60 7.56 -2.36
N ASN A 61 8.28 6.99 -1.20
CA ASN A 61 8.31 7.66 0.10
C ASN A 61 9.10 6.86 1.14
N SER A 62 10.14 6.16 0.66
CA SER A 62 11.10 5.43 1.49
C SER A 62 11.68 6.35 2.57
#